data_AF-A0A432R0T5-F1
#
_entry.id   AF-A0A432R0T5-F1
#
_cell.length_a   1.000
_cell.length_b   1.000
_cell.length_c   1.000
_cell.angle_alpha   90.00
_cell.angle_beta   90.00
_cell.angle_gamma   90.00
#
_symmetry.space_group_name_H-M   'P 1'
#
loop_
_entity.id
_entity.type
_entity.pdbx_description
1 polymer ?
#
loop_
_entity_poly.entity_id
_entity_poly.type
_entity_poly.pdbx_seq_one_letter_code
_entity_poly.pdbx_strand_id
1 'polypeptide(L)'
;MSDWEFWGYAFVIGSILTYICWGFVFAIQGLLLLHGRPEAVMWLKKRYSFKVFMRELIIFFPMLFLFHFLLEIIPGLIGLDDAVIRFSVSDLIERAEDALEK
;
A
#
# COMPACT_ATOMS: atom_id res chain seq x y z
N MET A 1 23.26 -27.35 7.23
CA MET A 1 22.34 -26.69 6.28
C MET A 1 22.88 -27.00 4.90
N SER A 2 22.10 -27.67 4.06
CA SER A 2 22.48 -27.93 2.67
C SER A 2 22.37 -26.65 1.85
N ASP A 3 23.12 -26.55 0.75
CA ASP A 3 23.08 -25.37 -0.12
C ASP A 3 21.66 -25.11 -0.66
N TRP A 4 20.90 -26.17 -0.96
CA TRP A 4 19.51 -26.04 -1.40
C TRP A 4 18.58 -25.48 -0.32
N GLU A 5 18.77 -25.89 0.94
CA GLU A 5 18.02 -25.30 2.05
C GLU A 5 18.36 -23.82 2.20
N PHE A 6 19.65 -23.46 2.17
CA PHE A 6 20.09 -22.06 2.27
C PHE A 6 19.44 -21.18 1.20
N TRP A 7 19.54 -21.57 -0.08
CA TRP A 7 18.93 -20.83 -1.19
C TRP A 7 17.41 -20.78 -1.09
N GLY A 8 16.78 -21.85 -0.62
CA GLY A 8 15.34 -21.88 -0.34
C GLY A 8 14.92 -20.83 0.69
N TYR A 9 15.58 -20.79 1.85
CA TYR A 9 15.27 -19.79 2.88
C TYR A 9 15.60 -18.36 2.42
N ALA A 10 16.72 -18.17 1.73
CA ALA A 10 17.10 -16.86 1.19
C ALA A 10 16.03 -16.33 0.23
N PHE A 11 15.50 -17.18 -0.65
CA PHE A 11 14.43 -16.81 -1.58
C PHE A 11 13.11 -16.48 -0.86
N VAL A 12 12.72 -17.30 0.11
CA VAL A 12 11.50 -17.08 0.90
C VAL A 12 11.59 -15.76 1.68
N ILE A 13 12.67 -15.56 2.44
CA ILE A 13 12.88 -14.34 3.23
C ILE A 13 12.99 -13.12 2.30
N GLY A 14 13.74 -13.22 1.21
CA GLY A 14 13.87 -12.15 0.22
C GLY A 14 12.52 -11.74 -0.39
N SER A 15 11.66 -12.72 -0.69
CA SER A 15 10.32 -12.49 -1.22
C SER A 15 9.40 -11.84 -0.18
N ILE A 16 9.46 -12.27 1.08
CA ILE A 16 8.70 -11.66 2.19
C ILE A 16 9.13 -10.20 2.39
N LEU A 17 10.44 -9.94 2.47
CA LEU A 17 10.95 -8.58 2.64
C LEU A 17 10.58 -7.69 1.45
N THR A 18 10.65 -8.22 0.23
CA THR A 18 10.22 -7.49 -0.97
C THR A 18 8.74 -7.16 -0.91
N TYR A 19 7.89 -8.11 -0.51
CA TYR A 19 6.46 -7.89 -0.33
C TYR A 19 6.18 -6.80 0.70
N ILE A 20 6.83 -6.84 1.87
CA ILE A 20 6.64 -5.84 2.93
C ILE A 20 7.11 -4.46 2.46
N CYS A 21 8.32 -4.35 1.92
CA CYS A 21 8.88 -3.08 1.45
C CYS A 21 8.03 -2.48 0.32
N TRP A 22 7.65 -3.30 -0.68
CA TRP A 22 6.87 -2.82 -1.82
C TRP A 22 5.44 -2.47 -1.41
N GLY A 23 4.82 -3.30 -0.58
CA GLY A 23 3.48 -3.04 -0.03
C GLY A 23 3.44 -1.78 0.84
N PHE A 24 4.51 -1.50 1.59
CA PHE A 24 4.65 -0.26 2.36
C PHE A 24 4.73 0.98 1.46
N VAL A 25 5.54 0.93 0.40
CA VAL A 25 5.60 2.01 -0.61
C VAL A 25 4.23 2.20 -1.25
N PHE A 26 3.56 1.11 -1.65
CA PHE A 26 2.24 1.15 -2.26
C PHE A 26 1.20 1.79 -1.33
N ALA A 27 1.18 1.40 -0.05
CA ALA A 27 0.25 1.94 0.94
C ALA A 27 0.50 3.44 1.20
N ILE A 28 1.75 3.87 1.32
CA ILE A 28 2.08 5.30 1.47
C ILE A 28 1.64 6.09 0.23
N GLN A 29 1.93 5.59 -0.97
CA GLN A 29 1.51 6.28 -2.20
C GLN A 29 -0.01 6.35 -2.30
N GLY A 30 -0.71 5.29 -1.89
CA GLY A 30 -2.17 5.30 -1.76
C GLY A 30 -2.66 6.35 -0.77
N LEU A 31 -2.01 6.47 0.39
CA LEU A 31 -2.34 7.50 1.38
C LEU A 31 -2.14 8.92 0.83
N LEU A 32 -1.03 9.17 0.14
CA LEU A 32 -0.75 10.45 -0.49
C LEU A 32 -1.75 10.77 -1.61
N LEU A 33 -2.18 9.77 -2.35
CA LEU A 33 -3.21 9.89 -3.38
C LEU A 33 -4.57 10.27 -2.77
N LEU A 34 -4.95 9.63 -1.64
CA LEU A 34 -6.13 9.99 -0.86
C LEU A 34 -6.11 11.46 -0.40
N HIS A 35 -4.94 12.01 -0.12
CA HIS A 35 -4.75 13.42 0.26
C HIS A 35 -4.54 14.36 -0.95
N GLY A 36 -4.69 13.87 -2.17
CA GLY A 36 -4.60 14.67 -3.39
C GLY A 36 -3.21 15.21 -3.69
N ARG A 37 -2.15 14.55 -3.21
CA ARG A 37 -0.77 15.00 -3.46
C ARG A 37 -0.39 14.78 -4.93
N PRO A 38 0.06 15.80 -5.67
CA PRO A 38 0.34 15.69 -7.10
C PRO A 38 1.48 14.70 -7.40
N GLU A 39 2.42 14.52 -6.47
CA GLU A 39 3.52 13.57 -6.59
C GLU A 39 3.02 12.12 -6.65
N ALA A 40 1.98 11.79 -5.88
CA ALA A 40 1.37 10.47 -5.87
C ALA A 40 0.60 10.19 -7.16
N VAL A 41 -0.08 11.21 -7.70
CA VAL A 41 -0.74 11.12 -9.02
C VAL A 41 0.29 10.88 -10.12
N MET A 42 1.41 11.60 -10.11
CA MET A 42 2.50 11.38 -11.08
C MET A 42 3.12 9.99 -10.94
N TRP A 43 3.35 9.52 -9.71
CA TRP A 43 3.87 8.18 -9.44
C TRP A 43 2.92 7.11 -9.99
N LEU A 44 1.61 7.26 -9.75
CA LEU A 44 0.57 6.37 -10.23
C LEU A 44 0.54 6.34 -11.77
N LYS A 45 0.43 7.50 -12.42
CA LYS A 45 0.40 7.63 -13.89
C LYS A 45 1.64 7.07 -14.58
N LYS A 46 2.81 7.19 -13.94
CA LYS A 46 4.08 6.71 -14.52
C LYS A 46 4.22 5.19 -14.46
N ARG A 47 3.64 4.54 -13.45
CA ARG A 47 3.91 3.12 -13.14
C ARG A 47 2.73 2.20 -13.45
N TYR A 48 1.50 2.71 -13.48
CA TYR A 48 0.30 1.89 -13.52
C TYR A 48 -0.63 2.25 -14.68
N SER A 49 -1.25 1.21 -15.25
CA SER A 49 -2.60 1.32 -15.79
C SER A 49 -3.60 0.92 -14.71
N PHE A 50 -4.86 1.34 -14.83
CA PHE A 50 -5.88 1.06 -13.82
C PHE A 50 -6.02 -0.45 -13.51
N LYS A 51 -5.98 -1.30 -14.55
CA LYS A 51 -6.00 -2.76 -14.39
C LYS A 51 -4.82 -3.30 -13.56
N VAL A 52 -3.62 -2.77 -13.77
CA VAL A 52 -2.42 -3.20 -13.03
C VAL A 52 -2.48 -2.69 -11.59
N PHE A 53 -2.97 -1.46 -11.39
CA PHE A 53 -3.20 -0.90 -10.07
C PHE A 53 -4.16 -1.77 -9.25
N MET A 54 -5.31 -2.14 -9.82
CA MET A 54 -6.28 -3.00 -9.15
C MET A 54 -5.69 -4.37 -8.76
N ARG A 55 -4.84 -4.95 -9.61
CA ARG A 55 -4.16 -6.20 -9.28
C ARG A 55 -3.20 -6.04 -8.11
N GLU A 56 -2.38 -4.97 -8.10
CA GLU A 56 -1.48 -4.71 -6.98
C GLU A 56 -2.24 -4.35 -5.70
N LEU A 57 -3.37 -3.64 -5.79
CA LEU A 57 -4.25 -3.36 -4.66
C LEU A 57 -4.73 -4.66 -4.01
N ILE A 58 -5.11 -5.68 -4.79
CA ILE A 58 -5.50 -6.99 -4.25
C ILE A 58 -4.31 -7.69 -3.59
N ILE A 59 -3.13 -7.68 -4.23
CA ILE A 59 -1.91 -8.32 -3.70
C ILE A 59 -1.49 -7.67 -2.37
N PHE A 60 -1.55 -6.34 -2.29
CA PHE A 60 -1.14 -5.57 -1.11
C PHE A 60 -2.29 -5.25 -0.17
N PHE A 61 -3.46 -5.85 -0.37
CA PHE A 61 -4.61 -5.64 0.52
C PHE A 61 -4.29 -5.90 2.01
N PRO A 62 -3.51 -6.95 2.38
CA PRO A 62 -3.05 -7.12 3.77
C PRO A 62 -2.24 -5.94 4.31
N MET A 63 -1.38 -5.33 3.48
CA MET A 63 -0.58 -4.17 3.86
C MET A 63 -1.44 -2.90 3.97
N LEU A 64 -2.41 -2.71 3.08
CA LEU A 64 -3.37 -1.62 3.17
C LEU A 64 -4.21 -1.71 4.45
N PHE A 65 -4.64 -2.93 4.81
CA PHE A 65 -5.36 -3.17 6.05
C PHE A 65 -4.50 -2.89 7.30
N LEU A 66 -3.22 -3.25 7.26
CA LEU A 66 -2.27 -2.91 8.32
C LEU A 66 -2.13 -1.38 8.49
N PHE A 67 -2.09 -0.63 7.40
CA PHE A 67 -2.08 0.84 7.44
C PHE A 67 -3.37 1.42 8.00
N HIS A 68 -4.51 0.89 7.58
CA HIS A 68 -5.81 1.27 8.14
C HIS A 68 -5.84 1.05 9.66
N PHE A 69 -5.36 -0.12 10.14
CA PHE A 69 -5.24 -0.38 11.58
C PHE A 69 -4.29 0.59 12.29
N LEU A 70 -3.12 0.86 11.69
CA LEU A 70 -2.09 1.74 12.26
C LEU A 70 -2.55 3.21 12.34
N LEU A 71 -3.31 3.68 11.35
CA LEU A 71 -3.69 5.09 11.20
C LEU A 71 -5.05 5.44 11.79
N GLU A 72 -5.95 4.46 11.93
CA GLU A 72 -7.27 4.68 12.52
C GLU A 72 -7.40 4.09 13.92
N ILE A 73 -7.02 2.83 14.12
CA ILE A 73 -7.28 2.11 15.38
C ILE A 73 -6.28 2.50 16.46
N ILE A 74 -4.98 2.58 16.13
CA ILE A 74 -3.98 2.94 17.14
C ILE A 74 -4.22 4.34 17.70
N PRO A 75 -4.37 5.43 16.91
CA PRO A 75 -4.58 6.77 17.46
C PRO A 75 -5.80 6.85 18.39
N GLY A 76 -6.89 6.17 18.04
CA GLY A 76 -8.07 6.07 18.90
C GLY A 76 -7.82 5.32 20.22
N LEU A 77 -6.90 4.34 20.26
CA LEU A 77 -6.53 3.64 21.50
C LEU A 77 -5.61 4.46 22.42
N ILE A 78 -4.77 5.34 21.87
CA ILE A 78 -3.85 6.20 22.64
C ILE A 78 -4.40 7.61 22.89
N GLY A 79 -5.67 7.88 22.55
CA GLY A 79 -6.33 9.15 22.82
C GLY A 79 -5.86 10.32 21.94
N LEU A 80 -5.33 10.01 20.75
CA LEU A 80 -4.92 10.97 19.72
C LEU A 80 -5.99 11.05 18.63
N ASP A 81 -7.24 11.33 19.02
CA ASP A 81 -8.39 11.34 18.11
C ASP A 81 -8.22 12.38 16.97
N ASP A 82 -7.55 13.49 17.25
CA ASP A 82 -7.24 14.54 16.26
C ASP A 82 -6.22 14.09 15.19
N ALA A 83 -5.52 12.98 15.41
CA ALA A 83 -4.49 12.45 14.50
C ALA A 83 -4.98 11.26 13.66
N VAL A 84 -6.27 10.91 13.74
CA VAL A 84 -6.86 9.81 12.96
C VAL A 84 -6.85 10.18 11.48
N ILE A 85 -6.12 9.40 10.68
CA ILE A 85 -6.08 9.57 9.22
C ILE A 85 -6.94 8.50 8.58
N ARG A 86 -8.02 8.93 7.93
CA ARG A 86 -8.97 8.02 7.28
C ARG A 86 -8.32 7.37 6.05
N PHE A 87 -8.22 6.04 6.07
CA PHE A 87 -7.68 5.23 4.98
C PHE A 87 -8.79 4.34 4.39
N SER A 88 -9.52 4.87 3.41
CA SER A 88 -10.59 4.15 2.71
C SER A 88 -10.06 3.54 1.42
N VAL A 89 -10.16 2.21 1.29
CA VAL A 89 -9.79 1.50 0.05
C VAL A 89 -10.73 1.87 -1.09
N SER A 90 -12.01 2.12 -0.82
CA SER A 90 -12.99 2.55 -1.82
C SER A 90 -12.64 3.91 -2.41
N ASP A 91 -12.33 4.88 -1.55
CA ASP A 91 -11.94 6.24 -1.96
C ASP A 91 -10.61 6.21 -2.73
N LEU A 92 -9.73 5.26 -2.38
CA LEU A 92 -8.46 5.07 -3.07
C LEU A 92 -8.67 4.57 -4.50
N ILE A 93 -9.61 3.64 -4.69
CA ILE A 93 -9.97 3.12 -6.02
C ILE A 93 -10.57 4.24 -6.87
N GLU A 94 -11.52 5.00 -6.32
CA GLU A 94 -12.16 6.12 -7.02
C GLU A 94 -11.13 7.15 -7.49
N ARG A 95 -10.21 7.54 -6.61
CA ARG A 95 -9.13 8.48 -6.97
C ARG A 95 -8.14 7.93 -7.98
N ALA A 96 -7.87 6.62 -7.95
CA ALA A 96 -7.01 5.99 -8.92
C ALA A 96 -7.67 5.90 -10.31
N GLU A 97 -8.97 5.62 -10.35
CA GLU A 97 -9.79 5.64 -11.57
C GLU A 97 -9.83 7.04 -12.18
N ASP A 98 -10.15 8.05 -11.37
CA ASP A 98 -10.14 9.46 -11.77
C ASP A 98 -8.77 9.91 -12.30
N ALA A 99 -7.68 9.41 -11.70
CA ALA A 99 -6.34 9.77 -12.14
C ALA A 99 -5.91 9.04 -13.42
N LEU A 100 -6.41 7.86 -13.71
CA LEU A 100 -5.88 7.00 -14.77
C LEU A 100 -6.80 6.88 -16.00
N GLU A 101 -8.10 7.04 -15.83
CA GLU A 101 -9.10 6.83 -16.90
C GLU A 101 -9.87 8.11 -17.28
N LYS A 102 -9.80 9.17 -16.46
CA LYS A 102 -10.33 10.52 -16.77
C LYS A 102 -9.20 11.50 -17.08
#